data_AF-A0A099CVR5-F1
#
_entry.id   AF-A0A099CVR5-F1
#
_cell.length_a   1.000
_cell.length_b   1.000
_cell.length_c   1.000
_cell.angle_alpha   90.00
_cell.angle_beta   90.00
_cell.angle_gamma   90.00
#
_symmetry.space_group_name_H-M   'P 1'
#
loop_
_entity.id
_entity.type
_entity.pdbx_description
1 polymer ?
#
loop_
_entity_poly.entity_id
_entity_poly.type
_entity_poly.pdbx_seq_one_letter_code
_entity_poly.pdbx_strand_id
1 'polypeptide(L)' 'MNVILLLIPLSMVLLGAGVWAFFWAVNHAQFDDLDTPALMPLADDAQEPEEPAP' A
#
# COMPACT_ATOMS: atom_id res chain seq x y z
N MET A 1 18.77 7.52 32.39
CA MET A 1 19.72 6.84 31.49
C MET A 1 19.42 5.35 31.22
N ASN A 2 18.49 4.69 31.92
CA ASN A 2 18.13 3.29 31.62
C ASN A 2 17.30 3.08 30.35
N VAL A 3 16.50 4.08 29.95
CA VAL A 3 15.57 3.96 28.81
C VAL A 3 16.30 3.68 27.48
N ILE A 4 17.54 4.15 27.34
CA ILE A 4 18.35 3.91 26.14
C ILE A 4 18.61 2.41 25.94
N LEU A 5 18.75 1.64 27.03
CA LEU A 5 18.95 0.20 26.96
C LEU A 5 17.72 -0.54 26.40
N LEU A 6 16.53 0.07 26.47
CA LEU A 6 15.30 -0.45 25.88
C LEU A 6 15.08 0.10 24.46
N LEU A 7 15.40 1.38 24.23
CA LEU A 7 15.17 2.03 22.94
C LEU A 7 16.09 1.51 21.83
N ILE A 8 17.34 1.17 22.12
CA ILE A 8 18.27 0.61 21.13
C ILE A 8 17.78 -0.73 20.57
N PRO A 9 17.46 -1.76 21.38
CA PRO A 9 16.96 -3.02 20.83
C PRO A 9 15.58 -2.86 20.19
N LEU A 10 14.70 -2.01 20.75
CA LEU A 10 13.40 -1.75 20.15
C LEU A 10 13.53 -1.12 18.75
N SER A 11 14.46 -0.17 18.57
CA SER A 11 14.71 0.44 17.27
C SER A 11 15.32 -0.54 16.27
N MET A 12 16.21 -1.45 16.72
CA MET A 12 16.73 -2.53 15.87
C MET A 12 15.63 -3.47 15.39
N VAL A 13 14.68 -3.83 16.27
CA VAL A 13 13.53 -4.66 15.90
C VAL A 13 12.63 -3.94 14.89
N LEU A 14 12.30 -2.67 15.15
CA LEU A 14 11.49 -1.86 14.24
C LEU A 14 12.16 -1.69 12.87
N LEU A 15 13.48 -1.43 12.85
CA LEU A 15 14.26 -1.33 11.63
C LEU A 15 14.24 -2.66 10.85
N GLY A 16 14.51 -3.78 11.54
CA GLY A 16 14.47 -5.11 10.92
C GLY A 16 13.09 -5.46 10.37
N ALA A 17 12.03 -5.14 11.12
CA ALA A 17 10.66 -5.32 10.69
C ALA A 17 10.33 -4.48 9.45
N GLY A 18 10.78 -3.22 9.40
CA GLY A 18 10.60 -2.35 8.23
C GLY A 18 11.31 -2.88 6.99
N VAL A 19 12.57 -3.33 7.13
CA VAL A 19 13.31 -3.94 6.02
C VAL A 19 12.62 -5.21 5.54
N TRP A 20 12.22 -6.09 6.45
CA TRP A 20 11.50 -7.31 6.10
C TRP A 20 10.17 -7.02 5.38
N ALA A 21 9.37 -6.08 5.91
CA ALA A 21 8.10 -5.68 5.30
C ALA A 21 8.29 -5.08 3.90
N PHE A 22 9.35 -4.29 3.69
CA PHE A 22 9.70 -3.74 2.37
C PHE A 22 9.98 -4.85 1.36
N PHE A 23 10.86 -5.81 1.68
CA PHE A 23 11.15 -6.93 0.78
C PHE A 23 9.94 -7.82 0.55
N TRP A 24 9.11 -8.03 1.58
CA TRP A 24 7.84 -8.75 1.45
C TRP A 24 6.91 -8.06 0.44
N ALA A 25 6.70 -6.75 0.56
CA ALA A 25 5.84 -5.97 -0.33
C ALA A 25 6.32 -5.98 -1.79
N VAL A 26 7.64 -5.84 -2.00
CA VAL A 26 8.26 -5.95 -3.33
C VAL A 26 8.02 -7.33 -3.95
N ASN A 27 8.18 -8.40 -3.18
CA ASN A 27 7.94 -9.76 -3.69
C ASN A 27 6.45 -10.08 -3.90
N HIS A 28 5.53 -9.35 -3.27
CA HIS A 28 4.09 -9.52 -3.42
C HIS A 28 3.50 -8.63 -4.53
N ALA A 29 4.35 -8.06 -5.40
CA ALA A 29 3.90 -7.25 -6.53
C ALA A 29 2.99 -6.06 -6.11
N GLN A 30 3.14 -5.55 -4.88
CA GLN A 30 2.29 -4.45 -4.36
C GLN A 30 2.41 -3.17 -5.21
N PHE A 31 3.50 -3.02 -5.96
CA PHE A 31 3.79 -1.88 -6.81
C PHE A 31 3.52 -2.13 -8.30
N ASP A 32 3.02 -3.31 -8.67
CA ASP A 32 2.79 -3.65 -10.08
C ASP A 32 1.45 -3.09 -10.59
N ASP A 33 0.51 -2.80 -9.69
CA ASP A 33 -0.80 -2.21 -10.04
C ASP A 33 -0.89 -0.74 -9.60
N LEU A 34 -0.19 0.12 -10.33
CA LEU A 34 -0.28 1.58 -10.20
C LEU A 34 -1.23 2.21 -11.23
N ASP A 35 -1.69 1.42 -12.20
CA ASP A 35 -2.52 1.88 -13.32
C ASP A 35 -4.03 1.86 -12.99
N THR A 36 -4.50 0.83 -12.26
CA THR A 36 -5.91 0.71 -11.86
C THR A 36 -6.43 1.91 -11.02
N PRO A 37 -5.66 2.49 -10.08
CA PRO A 37 -6.08 3.67 -9.33
C PRO A 37 -6.27 4.91 -10.18
N ALA A 38 -5.52 5.05 -11.29
CA ALA A 38 -5.59 6.22 -12.17
C ALA A 38 -6.84 6.22 -13.07
N LEU A 39 -7.37 5.04 -13.37
CA LEU A 39 -8.59 4.87 -14.17
C LEU A 39 -9.86 4.92 -13.32
N MET A 40 -9.77 4.70 -12.01
CA MET A 40 -10.92 4.70 -11.09
C MET A 40 -11.75 6.01 -11.14
N PRO A 41 -11.15 7.22 -11.12
CA PRO A 41 -11.94 8.46 -11.19
C PRO A 41 -12.62 8.71 -12.55
N LEU A 42 -12.13 8.08 -13.63
CA LEU A 42 -12.71 8.19 -14.97
C LEU A 42 -13.78 7.12 -15.22
N ALA A 43 -13.74 6.01 -14.48
CA ALA A 43 -14.69 4.91 -14.57
C ALA A 43 -16.04 5.23 -13.90
N ASP A 44 -16.04 6.12 -12.90
CA ASP A 44 -17.26 6.57 -12.21
C ASP A 44 -18.23 7.33 -13.14
N ASP A 45 -17.70 8.01 -14.18
CA ASP A 45 -18.50 8.74 -15.17
C ASP A 45 -18.97 7.85 -16.35
N ALA A 46 -18.45 6.63 -16.48
CA ALA A 46 -18.75 5.72 -17.59
C ALA A 46 -19.95 4.78 -17.34
N GLN A 47 -20.58 4.87 -16.15
CA GLN A 47 -21.78 4.12 -15.79
C GLN A 47 -23.03 5.02 -15.82
N GLU A 48 -23.33 5.67 -16.95
CA GLU A 48 -24.72 5.94 -17.27
C GLU A 48 -25.32 4.64 -17.84
N PRO A 49 -26.28 3.98 -17.16
CA PRO A 49 -27.02 2.90 -17.77
C PRO A 49 -27.75 3.50 -18.97
N GLU A 50 -27.48 3.01 -20.18
CA GLU A 50 -28.35 3.31 -21.32
C GLU A 50 -29.76 2.83 -20.94
N GLU A 51 -30.61 3.80 -20.55
CA GLU A 51 -32.03 3.59 -20.34
C GLU A 51 -32.59 3.07 -21.67
N PRO A 52 -33.16 1.85 -21.72
CA PRO A 52 -33.62 1.29 -22.99
C PRO A 52 -34.75 2.18 -23.49
N ALA A 53 -34.49 2.86 -24.61
CA ALA A 53 -35.46 3.74 -25.26
C ALA A 53 -36.75 2.98 -25.61
N PRO A 54 -37.93 3.61 -25.44
CA PRO A 54 -39.25 2.97 -25.58
C PRO A 54 -39.59 2.48 -26.99
#